data_AF-A0A7W3IFW7-F1
#
_entry.id   AF-A0A7W3IFW7-F1
#
_cell.length_a   1.000
_cell.length_b   1.000
_cell.length_c   1.000
_cell.angle_alpha   90.00
_cell.angle_beta   90.00
_cell.angle_gamma   90.00
#
_symmetry.space_group_name_H-M   'P 1'
#
loop_
_entity.id
_entity.type
_entity.pdbx_description
1 polymer ?
#
loop_
_entity_poly.entity_id
_entity_poly.type
_entity_poly.pdbx_seq_one_letter_code
_entity_poly.pdbx_strand_id
1 'polypeptide(L)' 'MPDSDPRPVPPEEPGPNECCGSGCPLCVLDLYTEELQRYREALRAWQERHPEGEAG' A
#
# COMPACT_ATOMS: atom_id res chain seq x y z
N MET A 1 -26.71 -3.66 1.50
CA MET A 1 -25.54 -4.53 1.32
C MET A 1 -24.45 -3.90 2.16
N PRO A 2 -23.85 -4.60 3.14
CA PRO A 2 -22.85 -3.97 3.99
C PRO A 2 -21.72 -3.53 3.07
N ASP A 3 -21.42 -2.24 3.15
CA ASP A 3 -20.36 -1.53 2.46
C ASP A 3 -19.08 -2.32 2.72
N SER A 4 -18.72 -3.18 1.77
CA SER A 4 -17.49 -3.94 1.81
C SER A 4 -16.42 -2.95 1.37
N ASP A 5 -16.14 -2.00 2.23
CA ASP A 5 -14.99 -1.13 2.15
C ASP A 5 -13.95 -1.73 3.10
N PRO A 6 -13.33 -2.87 2.72
CA PRO A 6 -12.30 -3.46 3.54
C PRO A 6 -11.16 -2.46 3.66
N ARG A 7 -10.49 -2.48 4.82
CA ARG A 7 -9.28 -1.70 5.01
C ARG A 7 -8.33 -2.02 3.85
N PRO A 8 -7.78 -1.00 3.16
CA PRO A 8 -6.77 -1.27 2.16
C PRO A 8 -5.63 -2.06 2.82
N VAL A 9 -4.99 -2.93 2.05
CA VAL A 9 -3.85 -3.74 2.52
C VAL A 9 -2.56 -3.13 1.99
N PRO A 10 -1.51 -3.04 2.82
CA PRO A 10 -0.24 -2.52 2.36
C PRO A 10 0.34 -3.44 1.27
N PRO A 11 1.00 -2.88 0.24
CA PRO A 11 1.72 -3.69 -0.72
C PRO A 11 2.80 -4.52 -0.01
N GLU A 12 3.11 -5.70 -0.54
CA GLU A 12 4.19 -6.54 -0.02
C GLU A 12 5.54 -5.89 -0.34
N GLU A 13 6.43 -5.80 0.66
CA GLU A 13 7.77 -5.26 0.45
C GLU A 13 8.55 -6.15 -0.52
N PRO A 14 9.03 -5.60 -1.65
CA PRO A 14 9.77 -6.40 -2.62
C PRO A 14 11.06 -6.90 -2.01
N GLY A 15 11.40 -8.15 -2.30
CA GLY A 15 12.59 -8.78 -1.75
C GLY A 15 13.87 -8.08 -2.25
N PRO A 16 14.96 -8.10 -1.45
CA PRO A 16 16.25 -7.53 -1.88
C PRO A 16 16.82 -8.22 -3.14
N ASN A 17 16.32 -9.42 -3.46
CA ASN A 17 16.70 -10.20 -4.64
C ASN A 17 15.93 -9.80 -5.92
N GLU A 18 14.86 -8.99 -5.79
CA GLU A 18 14.11 -8.43 -6.92
C GLU A 18 14.69 -7.09 -7.37
N CYS A 19 15.36 -6.38 -6.47
CA CYS A 19 16.13 -5.20 -6.82
C CYS A 19 17.47 -5.62 -7.42
N CYS A 20 17.58 -5.56 -8.75
CA CYS A 20 18.82 -5.87 -9.47
C CYS A 20 20.01 -4.95 -9.10
N GLY A 21 19.75 -3.82 -8.40
CA GLY A 21 20.78 -2.95 -7.81
C GLY A 21 21.73 -2.26 -8.80
N SER A 22 21.59 -2.54 -10.09
CA SER A 22 22.52 -2.16 -11.17
C SER A 22 21.87 -1.28 -12.24
N GLY A 23 20.90 -0.44 -11.85
CA GLY A 23 20.27 0.51 -12.77
C GLY A 23 19.30 -0.13 -13.78
N CYS A 24 18.50 -1.10 -13.34
CA CYS A 24 17.39 -1.59 -14.16
C CYS A 24 16.43 -0.44 -14.51
N PRO A 25 15.88 -0.39 -15.73
CA PRO A 25 14.92 0.63 -16.15
C PRO A 25 13.60 0.57 -15.37
N LEU A 26 13.31 -0.57 -14.70
CA LEU A 26 12.18 -0.75 -13.80
C LEU A 26 12.71 -1.06 -12.40
N CYS A 27 12.64 -0.09 -11.49
CA CYS A 27 13.02 -0.29 -10.10
C CYS A 27 11.81 -0.78 -9.31
N VAL A 28 11.85 -2.00 -8.77
CA VAL A 28 10.76 -2.56 -7.97
C VAL A 28 10.49 -1.71 -6.72
N LEU A 29 11.52 -1.06 -6.17
CA LEU A 29 11.37 -0.15 -5.02
C LEU A 29 10.61 1.13 -5.39
N ASP A 30 10.76 1.62 -6.63
CA ASP A 30 10.06 2.81 -7.11
C ASP A 30 8.57 2.50 -7.31
N LEU A 31 8.26 1.38 -7.98
CA LEU A 31 6.89 0.85 -8.10
C LEU A 31 6.25 0.59 -6.73
N TYR A 32 6.99 -0.04 -5.82
CA TYR A 32 6.54 -0.26 -4.45
C TYR A 32 6.25 1.07 -3.74
N THR A 33 7.11 2.06 -3.90
CA THR A 33 6.92 3.38 -3.30
C THR A 33 5.67 4.06 -3.85
N GLU A 34 5.44 4.03 -5.17
CA GLU A 34 4.23 4.58 -5.80
C GLU A 34 2.96 3.89 -5.28
N GLU A 35 2.95 2.56 -5.24
CA GLU A 35 1.82 1.78 -4.71
C GLU A 35 1.61 2.04 -3.21
N LEU A 36 2.69 2.18 -2.44
CA LEU A 36 2.63 2.50 -1.02
C LEU A 36 2.05 3.90 -0.77
N GLN A 37 2.35 4.89 -1.64
CA GLN A 37 1.72 6.21 -1.54
C GLN A 37 0.21 6.12 -1.76
N ARG A 38 -0.23 5.43 -2.82
CA ARG A 38 -1.66 5.20 -3.10
C ARG A 38 -2.35 4.48 -1.95
N TYR A 39 -1.70 3.46 -1.39
CA TYR A 39 -2.17 2.75 -0.21
C TYR A 39 -2.37 3.68 0.98
N ARG A 40 -1.40 4.56 1.27
CA ARG A 40 -1.49 5.50 2.40
C ARG A 40 -2.62 6.52 2.23
N GLU A 41 -2.82 7.00 1.01
CA GLU A 41 -3.94 7.90 0.68
C GLU A 41 -5.29 7.19 0.86
N ALA A 42 -5.42 5.98 0.32
CA ALA A 42 -6.61 5.15 0.48
C ALA A 42 -6.87 4.80 1.95
N LEU A 43 -5.82 4.48 2.72
CA LEU A 43 -5.92 4.16 4.15
C LEU A 43 -6.41 5.36 4.94
N ARG A 44 -5.92 6.57 4.64
CA ARG A 44 -6.40 7.79 5.29
C ARG A 44 -7.88 8.01 5.01
N ALA A 45 -8.29 7.94 3.75
CA ALA A 45 -9.70 8.07 3.37
C ALA A 45 -10.59 6.96 3.96
N TRP A 46 -10.02 5.76 4.16
CA TRP A 46 -10.68 4.67 4.86
C TRP A 46 -10.82 4.98 6.36
N GLN A 47 -9.77 5.43 7.03
CA GLN A 47 -9.79 5.79 8.45
C GLN A 47 -10.79 6.91 8.75
N GLU A 48 -10.91 7.91 7.88
CA GLU A 48 -11.91 8.98 8.02
C GLU A 48 -13.35 8.47 7.92
N ARG A 49 -13.58 7.43 7.12
CA ARG A 49 -14.90 6.78 6.97
C ARG A 49 -15.16 5.72 8.05
N HIS A 50 -14.11 5.14 8.62
CA HIS A 50 -14.16 4.04 9.58
C HIS A 50 -13.43 4.39 10.90
N PRO A 51 -13.92 5.34 11.70
CA PRO A 51 -13.33 5.70 12.99
C PRO A 51 -13.35 4.54 14.01
N GLU A 52 -14.27 3.58 13.86
CA GLU A 52 -14.36 2.37 14.69
C GLU A 52 -13.38 1.27 14.30
N GLY A 53 -12.82 1.31 13.08
CA GLY A 53 -11.95 0.26 12.55
C GLY A 53 -10.55 0.20 13.14
N GLU A 54 -10.13 1.20 13.93
CA GLU A 54 -8.83 1.25 14.63
C GLU A 54 -8.93 0.83 16.11
N ALA A 55 -10.14 0.71 16.66
CA ALA A 55 -10.39 0.32 18.04
C ALA A 55 -10.89 -1.14 18.11
N GLY A 56 -9.96 -2.09 18.00
CA GLY A 56 -10.22 -3.52 18.20
C GLY A 56 -8.95 -4.25 18.62
#